data_AF-A0A7J4G440-F1
#
_entry.id   AF-A0A7J4G440-F1
#
_cell.length_a   1.000
_cell.length_b   1.000
_cell.length_c   1.000
_cell.angle_alpha   90.00
_cell.angle_beta   90.00
_cell.angle_gamma   90.00
#
_symmetry.space_group_name_H-M   'P 1'
#
loop_
_entity.id
_entity.type
_entity.pdbx_description
1 polymer ?
#
loop_
_entity_poly.entity_id
_entity_poly.type
_entity_poly.pdbx_seq_one_letter_code
_entity_poly.pdbx_strand_id
1 'polypeptide(L)'
;MSSRIDMVGGAIPMWIADKVIHHGAEATVTSGSWLGRSAVLKMRNPRAYRHPDLDRRLTRQRLSVEARVLMKLYNSKIPTPSLLDFDLDEGWMLLSLIKGRPLYEALNDGSAGLDEISKFGCLIRRLHEQNFSHGDLTTHNVLIDDEGHLTLIDFGLAKIVPEVEQLGLDLQVLSECLTASHYRIESALDVMIEGYQSADSGGVDGPSANEVINRFNSIRSRVRYHA
;
A
#
# COMPACT_ATOMS: atom_id res chain seq x y z
N MET A 1 6.82 38.39 4.87
CA MET A 1 7.06 37.66 6.13
C MET A 1 6.30 36.35 6.04
N SER A 2 6.98 35.30 5.58
CA SER A 2 6.40 33.95 5.50
C SER A 2 6.80 33.22 6.76
N SER A 3 5.82 32.87 7.59
CA SER A 3 6.00 32.12 8.82
C SER A 3 6.59 30.75 8.49
N ARG A 4 7.85 30.55 8.88
CA ARG A 4 8.45 29.21 8.99
C ARG A 4 7.53 28.40 9.89
N ILE A 5 7.02 27.30 9.35
CA ILE A 5 6.39 26.26 10.15
C ILE A 5 7.53 25.66 10.98
N ASP A 6 7.59 26.05 12.25
CA ASP A 6 8.45 25.43 13.24
C ASP A 6 8.01 23.97 13.44
N MET A 7 8.72 23.05 12.78
CA MET A 7 8.60 21.61 13.04
C MET A 7 9.64 21.23 14.10
N VAL A 8 9.14 20.92 15.29
CA VAL A 8 9.88 20.37 16.43
C VAL A 8 10.38 18.96 16.10
N GLY A 9 11.66 18.67 16.37
CA GLY A 9 12.20 17.31 16.57
C GLY A 9 13.08 16.77 15.44
N GLY A 10 14.41 16.87 15.60
CA GLY A 10 15.43 16.22 14.77
C GLY A 10 15.46 16.67 13.31
N ALA A 11 16.37 17.56 12.93
CA ALA A 11 16.53 17.93 11.52
C ALA A 11 16.92 16.67 10.72
N ILE A 12 15.96 16.08 10.00
CA ILE A 12 16.20 14.95 9.09
C ILE A 12 17.29 15.42 8.11
N PRO A 13 18.49 14.81 8.13
CA PRO A 13 19.63 15.36 7.41
C PRO A 13 19.33 15.50 5.91
N MET A 14 19.63 16.68 5.36
CA MET A 14 19.51 16.95 3.92
C MET A 14 18.08 16.86 3.35
N TRP A 15 17.05 16.81 4.20
CA TRP A 15 15.65 16.91 3.80
C TRP A 15 15.22 18.37 3.65
N ILE A 16 14.57 18.67 2.53
CA ILE A 16 13.96 19.98 2.25
C ILE A 16 12.49 19.74 1.92
N ALA A 17 11.60 20.11 2.85
CA ALA A 17 10.17 20.00 2.67
C ALA A 17 9.63 20.99 1.63
N ASP A 18 8.63 20.55 0.87
CA ASP A 18 7.92 21.35 -0.13
C ASP A 18 6.44 21.51 0.26
N LYS A 19 5.64 20.44 0.14
CA LYS A 19 4.19 20.49 0.38
C LYS A 19 3.73 19.28 1.18
N VAL A 20 2.76 19.47 2.08
CA VAL A 20 2.07 18.32 2.67
C VAL A 20 1.12 17.70 1.63
N ILE A 21 1.35 16.42 1.31
CA ILE A 21 0.53 15.65 0.38
C ILE A 21 -0.71 15.13 1.11
N HIS A 22 -0.53 14.61 2.33
CA HIS A 22 -1.60 13.95 3.07
C HIS A 22 -1.44 14.13 4.58
N HIS A 23 -2.53 14.45 5.26
CA HIS A 23 -2.64 14.43 6.72
C HIS A 23 -3.55 13.28 7.13
N GLY A 24 -2.93 12.13 7.37
CA GLY A 24 -3.62 10.94 7.84
C GLY A 24 -3.69 10.90 9.36
N ALA A 25 -4.63 10.12 9.85
CA ALA A 25 -4.74 9.85 11.27
C ALA A 25 -3.44 9.16 11.77
N GLU A 26 -2.83 8.29 10.96
CA GLU A 26 -1.65 7.53 11.35
C GLU A 26 -0.29 8.17 10.99
N ALA A 27 -0.27 9.04 9.98
CA ALA A 27 0.97 9.63 9.49
C ALA A 27 0.69 10.95 8.75
N THR A 28 1.65 11.85 8.81
CA THR A 28 1.74 13.00 7.91
C THR A 28 2.71 12.68 6.78
N VAL A 29 2.29 12.93 5.54
CA VAL A 29 3.08 12.65 4.33
C VAL A 29 3.41 13.97 3.64
N THR A 30 4.69 14.27 3.47
CA THR A 30 5.20 15.54 2.94
C THR A 30 6.09 15.31 1.73
N SER A 31 5.82 15.97 0.60
CA SER A 31 6.73 16.02 -0.55
C SER A 31 7.91 16.92 -0.26
N GLY A 32 9.01 16.68 -0.96
CA GLY A 32 10.20 17.51 -0.85
C GLY A 32 11.34 16.95 -1.67
N SER A 33 12.55 17.28 -1.25
CA SER A 33 13.76 16.71 -1.81
C SER A 33 14.71 16.22 -0.71
N TRP A 34 15.42 15.14 -1.02
CA TRP A 34 16.48 14.59 -0.20
C TRP A 34 17.72 14.37 -1.07
N LEU A 35 18.86 14.96 -0.68
CA LEU A 35 20.10 14.95 -1.48
C LEU A 35 19.88 15.40 -2.95
N GLY A 36 19.01 16.39 -3.16
CA GLY A 36 18.69 16.93 -4.49
C GLY A 36 17.77 16.06 -5.34
N ARG A 37 17.24 14.96 -4.81
CA ARG A 37 16.27 14.08 -5.50
C ARG A 37 14.87 14.25 -4.93
N SER A 38 13.85 14.19 -5.77
CA SER A 38 12.45 14.23 -5.32
C SER A 38 12.12 13.06 -4.42
N ALA A 39 11.56 13.35 -3.24
CA ALA A 39 11.30 12.37 -2.20
C ALA A 39 10.03 12.71 -1.41
N VAL A 40 9.56 11.74 -0.64
CA VAL A 40 8.42 11.85 0.26
C VAL A 40 8.87 11.45 1.66
N LEU A 41 8.57 12.29 2.64
CA LEU A 41 8.71 12.01 4.06
C LEU A 41 7.38 11.53 4.63
N LYS A 42 7.36 10.32 5.16
CA LYS A 42 6.25 9.75 5.93
C LYS A 42 6.63 9.82 7.41
N MET A 43 6.00 10.72 8.16
CA MET A 43 6.21 10.91 9.59
C MET A 43 5.02 10.33 10.36
N ARG A 44 5.24 9.40 11.29
CA ARG A 44 4.14 8.82 12.08
C ARG A 44 3.65 9.81 13.13
N ASN A 45 2.33 9.92 13.26
CA ASN A 45 1.71 10.80 14.26
C ASN A 45 1.47 10.00 15.55
N PRO A 46 1.99 10.44 16.71
CA PRO A 46 1.71 9.80 17.99
C PRO A 46 0.21 9.76 18.28
N ARG A 47 -0.29 8.64 18.79
CA ARG A 47 -1.71 8.50 19.14
C ARG A 47 -1.91 8.72 20.64
N ALA A 48 -2.46 9.88 21.01
CA ALA A 48 -2.68 10.27 22.41
C ALA A 48 -3.56 9.29 23.23
N TYR A 49 -4.37 8.47 22.57
CA TYR A 49 -5.21 7.47 23.24
C TYR A 49 -4.46 6.17 23.58
N ARG A 50 -3.23 5.96 23.08
CA ARG A 50 -2.43 4.75 23.34
C ARG A 50 -1.39 5.04 24.42
N HIS A 51 -1.08 4.02 25.21
CA HIS A 51 0.07 4.09 26.12
C HIS A 51 1.36 4.34 25.30
N PRO A 52 2.24 5.27 25.70
CA PRO A 52 3.42 5.65 24.91
C PRO A 52 4.29 4.46 24.48
N ASP A 53 4.54 3.50 25.38
CA ASP A 53 5.35 2.31 25.06
C ASP A 53 4.69 1.41 24.00
N LEU A 54 3.35 1.28 24.05
CA LEU A 54 2.62 0.51 23.07
C LEU A 54 2.66 1.19 21.71
N ASP A 55 2.44 2.51 21.67
CA ASP A 55 2.47 3.28 20.42
C ASP A 55 3.87 3.24 19.79
N ARG A 56 4.93 3.43 20.58
CA ARG A 56 6.32 3.31 20.11
C ARG A 56 6.62 1.93 19.54
N ARG A 57 6.20 0.86 20.24
CA ARG A 57 6.39 -0.52 19.78
C ARG A 57 5.65 -0.77 18.46
N LEU A 58 4.39 -0.33 18.33
CA LEU A 58 3.60 -0.50 17.11
C LEU A 58 4.18 0.29 15.93
N THR A 59 4.59 1.54 16.17
CA THR A 59 5.26 2.38 15.17
C THR A 59 6.54 1.72 14.67
N ARG A 60 7.42 1.29 15.58
CA ARG A 60 8.66 0.58 15.24
C ARG A 60 8.39 -0.70 14.46
N GLN A 61 7.38 -1.48 14.86
CA GLN A 61 7.00 -2.71 14.17
C GLN A 61 6.55 -2.43 12.73
N ARG A 62 5.65 -1.46 12.52
CA ARG A 62 5.12 -1.11 11.19
C ARG A 62 6.22 -0.57 10.27
N LEU A 63 7.06 0.34 10.76
CA LEU A 63 8.17 0.89 9.97
C LEU A 63 9.21 -0.20 9.62
N SER A 64 9.51 -1.10 10.57
CA SER A 64 10.45 -2.20 10.31
C SER A 64 9.92 -3.15 9.24
N VAL A 65 8.62 -3.47 9.27
CA VAL A 65 7.98 -4.29 8.24
C VAL A 65 8.02 -3.58 6.88
N GLU A 66 7.56 -2.34 6.82
CA GLU A 66 7.52 -1.54 5.58
C GLU A 66 8.91 -1.43 4.96
N ALA A 67 9.93 -1.08 5.74
CA ALA A 67 11.31 -0.99 5.28
C ALA A 67 11.82 -2.33 4.72
N ARG A 68 11.58 -3.44 5.45
CA ARG A 68 12.02 -4.78 5.03
C ARG A 68 11.36 -5.24 3.74
N VAL A 69 10.07 -4.95 3.57
CA VAL A 69 9.33 -5.31 2.36
C VAL A 69 9.83 -4.49 1.17
N LEU A 70 9.92 -3.16 1.31
CA LEU A 70 10.43 -2.30 0.24
C LEU A 70 11.86 -2.67 -0.19
N MET A 71 12.75 -2.98 0.75
CA MET A 71 14.11 -3.45 0.41
C MET A 71 14.11 -4.78 -0.37
N LYS A 72 13.23 -5.72 -0.02
CA LYS A 72 13.12 -7.00 -0.73
C LYS A 72 12.49 -6.84 -2.11
N LEU A 73 11.52 -5.94 -2.24
CA LEU A 73 10.84 -5.63 -3.50
C LEU A 73 11.67 -4.76 -4.45
N TYR A 74 12.71 -4.08 -3.97
CA TYR A 74 13.55 -3.19 -4.78
C TYR A 74 14.13 -3.84 -6.06
N ASN A 75 14.54 -5.11 -5.97
CA ASN A 75 15.07 -5.87 -7.12
C ASN A 75 13.99 -6.72 -7.82
N SER A 76 12.74 -6.61 -7.39
CA SER A 76 11.61 -7.28 -8.03
C SER A 76 11.06 -6.41 -9.16
N LYS A 77 10.24 -6.98 -10.03
CA LYS A 77 9.53 -6.22 -11.07
C LYS A 77 8.24 -5.55 -10.57
N ILE A 78 8.01 -5.51 -9.24
CA ILE A 78 6.80 -4.94 -8.64
C ILE A 78 7.02 -3.45 -8.44
N PRO A 79 6.18 -2.57 -9.02
CA PRO A 79 6.33 -1.14 -8.84
C PRO A 79 5.99 -0.73 -7.40
N THR A 80 7.00 -0.24 -6.68
CA THR A 80 6.90 0.31 -5.32
C THR A 80 7.86 1.50 -5.16
N PRO A 81 7.65 2.39 -4.18
CA PRO A 81 8.65 3.39 -3.81
C PRO A 81 9.99 2.74 -3.43
N SER A 82 11.09 3.39 -3.76
CA SER A 82 12.41 3.05 -3.22
C SER A 82 12.54 3.61 -1.80
N LEU A 83 12.98 2.78 -0.87
CA LEU A 83 13.37 3.23 0.47
C LEU A 83 14.69 4.02 0.38
N LEU A 84 14.68 5.27 0.81
CA LEU A 84 15.86 6.14 0.79
C LEU A 84 16.56 6.19 2.15
N ASP A 85 15.78 6.36 3.21
CA ASP A 85 16.26 6.39 4.59
C ASP A 85 15.07 6.17 5.56
N PHE A 86 15.33 5.84 6.82
CA PHE A 86 14.30 5.72 7.84
C PHE A 86 14.90 5.73 9.25
N ASP A 87 14.10 6.15 10.22
CA ASP A 87 14.44 6.09 11.64
C ASP A 87 13.30 5.42 12.42
N LEU A 88 13.62 4.29 13.07
CA LEU A 88 12.66 3.51 13.84
C LEU A 88 12.33 4.13 15.20
N ASP A 89 13.24 4.92 15.75
CA ASP A 89 13.11 5.52 17.08
C ASP A 89 12.38 6.86 17.01
N GLU A 90 12.64 7.64 15.95
CA GLU A 90 11.96 8.89 15.65
C GLU A 90 10.69 8.69 14.78
N GLY A 91 10.47 7.49 14.23
CA GLY A 91 9.19 7.12 13.62
C GLY A 91 8.93 7.71 12.22
N TRP A 92 9.99 7.90 11.42
CA TRP A 92 9.87 8.43 10.06
C TRP A 92 10.54 7.58 8.99
N MET A 93 10.11 7.76 7.75
CA MET A 93 10.65 7.10 6.57
C MET A 93 10.70 8.05 5.37
N LEU A 94 11.81 8.02 4.64
CA LEU A 94 12.01 8.72 3.37
C LEU A 94 11.91 7.73 2.21
N LEU A 95 11.06 8.07 1.24
CA LEU A 95 10.75 7.26 0.06
C LEU A 95 10.97 8.06 -1.22
N SER A 96 11.23 7.40 -2.34
CA SER A 96 11.17 8.04 -3.65
C SER A 96 9.77 8.59 -3.92
N LEU A 97 9.68 9.82 -4.45
CA LEU A 97 8.40 10.36 -4.88
C LEU A 97 7.89 9.59 -6.11
N ILE A 98 6.71 9.02 -5.99
CA ILE A 98 5.97 8.42 -7.10
C ILE A 98 5.04 9.47 -7.68
N LYS A 99 5.08 9.65 -9.00
CA LYS A 99 4.14 10.52 -9.71
C LYS A 99 2.81 9.79 -9.89
N GLY A 100 1.73 10.54 -9.89
CA GLY A 100 0.38 10.01 -10.03
C GLY A 100 -0.51 10.38 -8.85
N ARG A 101 -1.70 9.81 -8.85
CA ARG A 101 -2.74 10.02 -7.83
C ARG A 101 -3.31 8.69 -7.34
N PRO A 102 -4.02 8.64 -6.21
CA PRO A 102 -4.66 7.41 -5.75
C PRO A 102 -5.59 6.84 -6.81
N LEU A 103 -5.53 5.52 -7.04
CA LEU A 103 -6.43 4.80 -7.95
C LEU A 103 -7.90 5.04 -7.58
N TYR A 104 -8.19 5.22 -6.28
CA TYR A 104 -9.49 5.64 -5.78
C TYR A 104 -10.07 6.85 -6.52
N GLU A 105 -9.27 7.91 -6.69
CA GLU A 105 -9.73 9.14 -7.35
C GLU A 105 -10.01 8.90 -8.83
N ALA A 106 -9.12 8.16 -9.50
CA ALA A 106 -9.25 7.86 -10.92
C ALA A 106 -10.45 6.96 -11.25
N LEU A 107 -10.77 6.00 -10.38
CA LEU A 107 -11.98 5.18 -10.52
C LEU A 107 -13.25 5.99 -10.26
N ASN A 108 -13.21 6.94 -9.32
CA ASN A 108 -14.36 7.78 -8.98
C ASN A 108 -14.71 8.82 -10.06
N ASP A 109 -13.71 9.40 -10.71
CA ASP A 109 -13.93 10.37 -11.79
C ASP A 109 -14.02 9.73 -13.18
N GLY A 110 -13.82 8.41 -13.27
CA GLY A 110 -13.99 7.61 -14.49
C GLY A 110 -12.81 7.67 -15.46
N SER A 111 -11.68 8.25 -15.06
CA SER A 111 -10.43 8.21 -15.84
C SER A 111 -9.73 6.85 -15.81
N ALA A 112 -10.03 6.02 -14.80
CA ALA A 112 -9.66 4.62 -14.72
C ALA A 112 -10.93 3.76 -14.68
N GLY A 113 -10.83 2.49 -15.11
CA GLY A 113 -11.98 1.58 -15.13
C GLY A 113 -11.59 0.13 -14.97
N LEU A 114 -12.30 -0.74 -15.71
CA LEU A 114 -12.11 -2.19 -15.63
C LEU A 114 -10.69 -2.63 -16.02
N ASP A 115 -10.04 -1.93 -16.96
CA ASP A 115 -8.67 -2.26 -17.38
C ASP A 115 -7.68 -2.08 -16.23
N GLU A 116 -7.73 -0.94 -15.52
CA GLU A 116 -6.89 -0.69 -14.35
C GLU A 116 -7.20 -1.63 -13.19
N ILE A 117 -8.47 -2.01 -13.01
CA ILE A 117 -8.86 -3.00 -11.99
C ILE A 117 -8.27 -4.38 -12.33
N SER A 118 -8.28 -4.78 -13.60
CA SER A 118 -7.65 -6.01 -14.08
C SER A 118 -6.13 -5.97 -13.84
N LYS A 119 -5.47 -4.87 -14.24
CA LYS A 119 -4.04 -4.64 -13.99
C LYS A 119 -3.72 -4.68 -12.49
N PHE A 120 -4.61 -4.18 -11.64
CA PHE A 120 -4.43 -4.24 -10.20
C PHE A 120 -4.50 -5.70 -9.70
N GLY A 121 -5.47 -6.49 -10.16
CA GLY A 121 -5.50 -7.94 -9.92
C GLY A 121 -4.18 -8.63 -10.29
N CYS A 122 -3.66 -8.36 -11.50
CA CYS A 122 -2.37 -8.87 -11.96
C CYS A 122 -1.22 -8.46 -11.03
N LEU A 123 -1.18 -7.20 -10.60
CA LEU A 123 -0.15 -6.67 -9.72
C LEU A 123 -0.16 -7.34 -8.33
N ILE A 124 -1.35 -7.60 -7.78
CA ILE A 124 -1.52 -8.30 -6.51
C ILE A 124 -1.02 -9.74 -6.63
N ARG A 125 -1.33 -10.44 -7.74
CA ARG A 125 -0.83 -11.81 -7.94
C ARG A 125 0.70 -11.83 -7.95
N ARG A 126 1.32 -10.91 -8.68
CA ARG A 126 2.78 -10.79 -8.75
C ARG A 126 3.38 -10.52 -7.37
N LEU A 127 2.74 -9.70 -6.52
CA LEU A 127 3.15 -9.51 -5.13
C LEU A 127 3.09 -10.81 -4.32
N HIS A 128 1.99 -11.54 -4.43
CA HIS A 128 1.77 -12.79 -3.72
C HIS A 128 2.77 -13.88 -4.11
N GLU A 129 3.14 -13.96 -5.40
CA GLU A 129 4.18 -14.88 -5.89
C GLU A 129 5.59 -14.54 -5.37
N GLN A 130 5.84 -13.28 -5.00
CA GLN A 130 7.07 -12.89 -4.31
C GLN A 130 7.03 -13.22 -2.81
N ASN A 131 6.03 -13.97 -2.33
CA ASN A 131 5.82 -14.32 -0.93
C ASN A 131 5.61 -13.10 -0.03
N PHE A 132 4.80 -12.14 -0.49
CA PHE A 132 4.33 -11.02 0.33
C PHE A 132 2.81 -10.90 0.28
N SER A 133 2.23 -10.53 1.42
CA SER A 133 0.89 -9.93 1.48
C SER A 133 1.05 -8.47 1.87
N HIS A 134 0.18 -7.60 1.37
CA HIS A 134 0.21 -6.18 1.68
C HIS A 134 -0.47 -5.86 3.01
N GLY A 135 -1.56 -6.56 3.35
CA GLY A 135 -2.32 -6.41 4.59
C GLY A 135 -3.27 -5.22 4.64
N ASP A 136 -3.34 -4.40 3.58
CA ASP A 136 -4.23 -3.23 3.46
C ASP A 136 -4.46 -2.84 1.99
N LEU A 137 -4.86 -3.79 1.14
CA LEU A 137 -5.07 -3.55 -0.30
C LEU A 137 -6.37 -2.77 -0.56
N THR A 138 -6.32 -1.46 -0.37
CA THR A 138 -7.39 -0.55 -0.77
C THR A 138 -6.98 0.23 -2.01
N THR A 139 -7.96 0.81 -2.73
CA THR A 139 -7.66 1.68 -3.88
C THR A 139 -6.98 3.00 -3.50
N HIS A 140 -6.83 3.31 -2.20
CA HIS A 140 -6.05 4.45 -1.72
C HIS A 140 -4.56 4.14 -1.60
N ASN A 141 -4.20 2.85 -1.47
CA ASN A 141 -2.83 2.38 -1.32
C ASN A 141 -2.20 1.95 -2.67
N VAL A 142 -2.78 2.43 -3.77
CA VAL A 142 -2.25 2.28 -5.12
C VAL A 142 -2.28 3.63 -5.81
N LEU A 143 -1.15 4.01 -6.40
CA LEU A 143 -1.06 5.19 -7.24
C LEU A 143 -1.15 4.80 -8.72
N ILE A 144 -1.79 5.63 -9.50
CA ILE A 144 -1.87 5.55 -10.97
C ILE A 144 -1.28 6.82 -11.58
N ASP A 145 -0.41 6.66 -12.56
CA ASP A 145 0.14 7.77 -13.35
C ASP A 145 -0.68 8.05 -14.62
N ASP A 146 -0.31 9.10 -15.36
CA ASP A 146 -1.01 9.52 -16.58
C ASP A 146 -0.91 8.49 -17.73
N GLU A 147 -0.02 7.51 -17.62
CA GLU A 147 0.18 6.42 -18.58
C GLU A 147 -0.60 5.16 -18.18
N GLY A 148 -1.29 5.18 -17.03
CA GLY A 148 -2.07 4.07 -16.50
C GLY A 148 -1.24 3.01 -15.76
N HIS A 149 0.00 3.33 -15.38
CA HIS A 149 0.84 2.42 -14.60
C HIS A 149 0.49 2.48 -13.11
N LEU A 150 0.38 1.30 -12.50
CA LEU A 150 0.03 1.15 -11.08
C LEU A 150 1.26 0.94 -10.20
N THR A 151 1.31 1.64 -9.07
CA THR A 151 2.37 1.50 -8.05
C THR A 151 1.76 1.28 -6.67
N LEU A 152 2.17 0.20 -5.98
CA LEU A 152 1.72 -0.09 -4.62
C LEU A 152 2.47 0.79 -3.61
N ILE A 153 1.75 1.28 -2.60
CA ILE A 153 2.31 2.10 -1.51
C ILE A 153 1.78 1.63 -0.15
N ASP A 154 2.49 1.99 0.91
CA ASP A 154 2.14 1.68 2.32
C ASP A 154 2.12 0.19 2.69
N PHE A 155 3.30 -0.38 2.89
CA PHE A 155 3.47 -1.76 3.36
C PHE A 155 3.49 -1.88 4.89
N GLY A 156 2.91 -0.93 5.63
CA GLY A 156 2.98 -0.90 7.10
C GLY A 156 2.36 -2.11 7.79
N LEU A 157 1.45 -2.84 7.12
CA LEU A 157 0.76 -4.03 7.63
C LEU A 157 1.15 -5.32 6.90
N ALA A 158 2.15 -5.25 6.02
CA ALA A 158 2.53 -6.34 5.16
C ALA A 158 3.05 -7.57 5.93
N LYS A 159 2.99 -8.73 5.28
CA LYS A 159 3.56 -9.99 5.79
C LYS A 159 4.59 -10.51 4.81
N ILE A 160 5.67 -11.05 5.36
CA ILE A 160 6.74 -11.72 4.61
C ILE A 160 6.54 -13.21 4.81
N VAL A 161 6.47 -13.97 3.71
CA VAL A 161 6.06 -15.38 3.70
C VAL A 161 4.69 -15.56 4.37
N PRO A 162 3.63 -14.93 3.82
CA PRO A 162 2.28 -15.07 4.33
C PRO A 162 1.75 -16.50 4.15
N GLU A 163 0.86 -16.91 5.05
CA GLU A 163 -0.02 -18.05 4.80
C GLU A 163 -1.10 -17.67 3.77
N VAL A 164 -1.70 -18.69 3.12
CA VAL A 164 -2.79 -18.52 2.15
C VAL A 164 -3.96 -17.70 2.71
N GLU A 165 -4.22 -17.79 4.02
CA GLU A 165 -5.24 -16.97 4.69
C GLU A 165 -4.99 -15.47 4.50
N GLN A 166 -3.74 -15.02 4.68
CA GLN A 166 -3.38 -13.60 4.56
C GLN A 166 -3.49 -13.11 3.11
N LEU A 167 -3.13 -13.96 2.14
CA LEU A 167 -3.31 -13.68 0.72
C LEU A 167 -4.80 -13.57 0.33
N GLY A 168 -5.64 -14.42 0.91
CA GLY A 168 -7.09 -14.37 0.72
C GLY A 168 -7.73 -13.15 1.39
N LEU A 169 -7.23 -12.74 2.55
CA LEU A 169 -7.66 -11.51 3.24
C LEU A 169 -7.33 -10.26 2.44
N ASP A 170 -6.19 -10.22 1.77
CA ASP A 170 -5.82 -9.14 0.84
C ASP A 170 -6.87 -8.95 -0.27
N LEU A 171 -7.31 -10.03 -0.91
CA LEU A 171 -8.40 -9.99 -1.90
C LEU A 171 -9.74 -9.60 -1.27
N GLN A 172 -10.00 -10.03 -0.02
CA GLN A 172 -11.21 -9.67 0.71
C GLN A 172 -11.30 -8.17 0.98
N VAL A 173 -10.24 -7.56 1.50
CA VAL A 173 -10.18 -6.11 1.77
C VAL A 173 -10.43 -5.33 0.49
N LEU A 174 -9.81 -5.72 -0.63
CA LEU A 174 -10.04 -5.06 -1.90
C LEU A 174 -11.49 -5.25 -2.38
N SER A 175 -12.07 -6.44 -2.22
CA SER A 175 -13.46 -6.69 -2.61
C SER A 175 -14.46 -5.82 -1.85
N GLU A 176 -14.22 -5.59 -0.55
CA GLU A 176 -15.02 -4.69 0.28
C GLU A 176 -14.83 -3.25 -0.18
N CYS A 177 -13.59 -2.83 -0.47
CA CYS A 177 -13.29 -1.50 -0.98
C CYS A 177 -14.00 -1.22 -2.31
N LEU A 178 -13.92 -2.14 -3.27
CA LEU A 178 -14.61 -2.03 -4.56
C LEU A 178 -16.14 -1.97 -4.38
N THR A 179 -16.69 -2.82 -3.52
CA THR A 179 -18.15 -2.85 -3.26
C THR A 179 -18.65 -1.58 -2.57
N ALA A 180 -17.88 -1.03 -1.63
CA ALA A 180 -18.31 0.12 -0.83
C ALA A 180 -18.08 1.45 -1.56
N SER A 181 -16.92 1.62 -2.19
CA SER A 181 -16.50 2.89 -2.78
C SER A 181 -16.75 2.99 -4.28
N HIS A 182 -16.69 1.87 -4.99
CA HIS A 182 -16.70 1.82 -6.46
C HIS A 182 -17.88 1.03 -7.00
N TYR A 183 -19.00 1.01 -6.26
CA TYR A 183 -20.21 0.22 -6.57
C TYR A 183 -20.83 0.49 -7.96
N ARG A 184 -20.48 1.60 -8.60
CA ARG A 184 -20.96 1.97 -9.94
C ARG A 184 -20.23 1.24 -11.06
N ILE A 185 -19.06 0.66 -10.76
CA ILE A 185 -18.28 -0.12 -11.73
C ILE A 185 -18.77 -1.56 -11.64
N GLU A 186 -19.75 -1.89 -12.48
CA GLU A 186 -20.27 -3.25 -12.59
C GLU A 186 -19.15 -4.23 -12.96
N SER A 187 -19.20 -5.45 -12.39
CA SER A 187 -18.19 -6.50 -12.61
C SER A 187 -16.75 -6.17 -12.16
N ALA A 188 -16.52 -5.09 -11.41
CA ALA A 188 -15.20 -4.75 -10.87
C ALA A 188 -14.53 -5.92 -10.13
N LEU A 189 -15.28 -6.64 -9.31
CA LEU A 189 -14.74 -7.79 -8.58
C LEU A 189 -14.37 -8.95 -9.50
N ASP A 190 -15.22 -9.26 -10.48
CA ASP A 190 -14.99 -10.37 -11.41
C ASP A 190 -13.73 -10.10 -12.24
N VAL A 191 -13.61 -8.88 -12.78
CA VAL A 191 -12.45 -8.44 -13.55
C VAL A 191 -11.16 -8.41 -12.71
N MET A 192 -11.25 -8.01 -11.44
CA MET A 192 -10.09 -8.08 -10.53
C MET A 192 -9.62 -9.53 -10.34
N ILE A 193 -10.54 -10.47 -10.15
CA ILE A 193 -10.23 -11.89 -9.97
C ILE A 193 -9.66 -12.50 -11.27
N GLU A 194 -10.24 -12.17 -12.42
CA GLU A 194 -9.73 -12.59 -13.73
C GLU A 194 -8.29 -12.10 -13.96
N GLY A 195 -8.03 -10.82 -13.66
CA GLY A 195 -6.69 -10.24 -13.71
C GLY A 195 -5.72 -11.00 -12.80
N TYR A 196 -6.12 -11.23 -11.54
CA TYR A 196 -5.31 -11.98 -10.57
C TYR A 196 -5.01 -13.41 -11.04
N GLN A 197 -5.97 -14.12 -11.65
CA GLN A 197 -5.76 -15.46 -12.22
C GLN A 197 -4.84 -15.42 -13.45
N SER A 198 -5.01 -14.44 -14.34
CA SER A 198 -4.27 -14.36 -15.60
C SER A 198 -2.77 -14.14 -15.40
N ALA A 199 -2.38 -13.55 -14.27
CA ALA A 199 -1.00 -13.28 -13.91
C ALA A 199 -0.32 -14.42 -13.15
N ASP A 200 -0.98 -15.57 -12.97
CA ASP A 200 -0.38 -16.73 -12.33
C ASP A 200 0.72 -17.33 -13.21
N SER A 201 1.95 -17.33 -12.72
CA SER A 201 3.11 -17.87 -13.43
C SER A 201 3.16 -19.40 -13.43
N GLY A 202 2.30 -20.05 -12.65
CA GLY A 202 2.32 -21.52 -12.47
C GLY A 202 3.55 -22.01 -11.69
N GLY A 203 4.18 -21.12 -10.92
CA GLY A 203 5.33 -21.44 -10.08
C GLY A 203 5.03 -22.57 -9.09
N VAL A 204 6.03 -23.41 -8.83
CA VAL A 204 5.91 -24.57 -7.93
C VAL A 204 6.06 -24.16 -6.45
N ASP A 205 6.69 -23.02 -6.20
CA ASP A 205 6.97 -22.50 -4.87
C ASP A 205 5.92 -21.45 -4.45
N GLY A 206 4.90 -21.90 -3.72
CA GLY A 206 3.83 -21.05 -3.17
C GLY A 206 2.43 -21.47 -3.59
N PRO A 207 1.38 -20.84 -3.03
CA PRO A 207 0.00 -21.14 -3.39
C PRO A 207 -0.33 -20.64 -4.81
N SER A 208 -1.00 -21.48 -5.57
CA SER A 208 -1.58 -21.14 -6.87
C SER A 208 -2.62 -20.03 -6.74
N ALA A 209 -2.92 -19.33 -7.84
CA ALA A 209 -3.97 -18.30 -7.81
C ALA A 209 -5.32 -18.89 -7.37
N ASN A 210 -5.65 -20.10 -7.84
CA ASN A 210 -6.90 -20.78 -7.48
C ASN A 210 -6.99 -21.13 -5.99
N GLU A 211 -5.90 -21.54 -5.35
CA GLU A 211 -5.90 -21.79 -3.90
C GLU A 211 -6.18 -20.51 -3.11
N VAL A 212 -5.56 -19.39 -3.51
CA VAL A 212 -5.81 -18.09 -2.88
C VAL A 212 -7.25 -17.63 -3.10
N ILE A 213 -7.79 -17.77 -4.31
CA ILE A 213 -9.18 -17.39 -4.64
C ILE A 213 -10.19 -18.26 -3.90
N ASN A 214 -9.95 -19.57 -3.81
CA ASN A 214 -10.78 -20.47 -3.03
C ASN A 214 -10.78 -20.06 -1.55
N ARG A 215 -9.61 -19.67 -1.03
CA ARG A 215 -9.50 -19.18 0.34
C ARG A 215 -10.24 -17.85 0.53
N PHE A 216 -10.09 -16.90 -0.38
CA PHE A 216 -10.85 -15.65 -0.43
C PHE A 216 -12.36 -15.91 -0.41
N ASN A 217 -12.87 -16.81 -1.25
CA ASN A 217 -14.28 -17.18 -1.28
C ASN A 217 -14.77 -17.77 0.05
N SER A 218 -13.94 -18.61 0.70
CA SER A 218 -14.25 -19.14 2.04
C SER A 218 -14.32 -18.03 3.09
N ILE A 219 -13.38 -17.09 3.08
CA ILE A 219 -13.39 -15.92 3.98
C ILE A 219 -14.67 -15.10 3.75
N ARG A 220 -14.95 -14.75 2.49
CA ARG A 220 -16.12 -13.95 2.10
C ARG A 220 -17.44 -14.58 2.53
N SER A 221 -17.55 -15.92 2.47
CA SER A 221 -18.77 -16.61 2.95
C SER A 221 -18.99 -16.46 4.45
N ARG A 222 -17.93 -16.48 5.27
CA ARG A 222 -18.05 -16.37 6.74
C ARG A 222 -18.55 -14.99 7.16
N VAL A 223 -18.11 -13.95 6.46
CA VAL A 223 -18.52 -12.57 6.73
C VAL A 223 -20.02 -12.37 6.47
N ARG A 224 -20.59 -13.05 5.46
CA ARG A 224 -22.02 -12.95 5.11
C ARG A 224 -22.98 -13.67 6.08
N TYR A 225 -22.51 -14.64 6.87
CA TYR A 225 -23.36 -15.34 7.86
C TYR A 225 -23.46 -14.63 9.21
N HIS A 226 -22.74 -13.52 9.40
CA HIS A 226 -22.71 -12.76 10.66
C HIS A 226 -23.19 -11.31 10.50
N ALA A 227 -23.85 -10.96 9.38
CA ALA A 227 -24.46 -9.66 9.12
C ALA A 227 -25.99 -9.72 9.17
#